data_AF-A0A9D5AU72-F1
#
_entry.id   AF-A0A9D5AU72-F1
#
_cell.length_a   1.000
_cell.length_b   1.000
_cell.length_c   1.000
_cell.angle_alpha   90.00
_cell.angle_beta   90.00
_cell.angle_gamma   90.00
#
_symmetry.space_group_name_H-M   'P 1'
#
loop_
_entity.id
_entity.type
_entity.pdbx_description
1 polymer ?
#
loop_
_entity_poly.entity_id
_entity_poly.type
_entity_poly.pdbx_seq_one_letter_code
_entity_poly.pdbx_strand_id
1 'polypeptide(L)'
;MAWRNGCEELTQSKPLFITIYTVVIIGIVVSFFYVFSAIYSSDTPAAHSSAWLSSSISPEDPRLIDQTLNNSQSEKVRAASTSSPGKQNVWPSSVWEVPPSNKKMPPLKDFRLTKELVQQRVKDNVVIVTFGNYAFMDFVLTWVEKLTDLGVSNLLVGALDTKLLEALYWKGVPVFDMGSHMSTVDVGWGTPTFHKMGREKVFLIDSILPFGFEVLMCDTDTVWLKNPLPYLARYPAADILTSSDQVIPTVVDDNLEIWQEVSGAYNIGIFHWRPTASAKNLAKQWKEMLLADDKIWDQNGFNEILQSQLGPSVDDDSGLVFAFDGKLKLGILPASIFCSGHTYFVQAMYQQLRLEPYAVHTTFQYGGTEGKRHRLREAMLFIDPPDYYNPPGGFLSFKPSIPKSLLLSGEHNVESHFTLINHQVYTLNKLGQPLQLLPFSTEHWSCRHYGAGWISYGIPILVFWRGL
;
A
#
# COMPACT_ATOMS: atom_id res chain seq x y z
N MET A 1 45.80 -34.11 -4.35
CA MET A 1 45.55 -34.98 -5.52
C MET A 1 44.19 -34.70 -6.21
N ALA A 2 43.58 -33.53 -6.04
CA ALA A 2 42.29 -33.19 -6.67
C ALA A 2 42.38 -32.15 -7.82
N TRP A 3 43.57 -31.60 -8.09
CA TRP A 3 43.75 -30.58 -9.15
C TRP A 3 44.00 -31.17 -10.54
N ARG A 4 44.33 -32.46 -10.62
CA ARG A 4 44.76 -33.09 -11.88
C ARG A 4 43.61 -33.59 -12.75
N ASN A 5 42.40 -33.69 -12.20
CA ASN A 5 41.23 -34.26 -12.90
C ASN A 5 40.38 -33.22 -13.64
N GLY A 6 40.50 -31.92 -13.33
CA GLY A 6 39.71 -30.87 -13.99
C GLY A 6 40.21 -30.47 -15.38
N CYS A 7 41.48 -30.79 -15.71
CA CYS A 7 42.07 -30.42 -17.00
C CYS A 7 41.74 -31.43 -18.12
N GLU A 8 41.35 -32.67 -17.78
CA GLU A 8 40.99 -33.71 -18.76
C GLU A 8 39.53 -33.63 -19.21
N GLU A 9 38.63 -32.98 -18.45
CA GLU A 9 37.23 -32.77 -18.87
C GLU A 9 37.06 -31.62 -19.87
N LEU A 10 37.99 -30.65 -19.90
CA LEU A 10 37.93 -29.51 -20.82
C LEU A 10 38.30 -29.89 -22.27
N THR A 11 39.11 -30.93 -22.46
CA THR A 11 39.57 -31.38 -23.78
C THR A 11 38.55 -32.24 -24.55
N GLN A 12 37.42 -32.61 -23.94
CA GLN A 12 36.30 -33.31 -24.60
C GLN A 12 35.04 -32.45 -24.78
N SER A 13 35.08 -31.18 -24.40
CA SER A 13 33.92 -30.29 -24.52
C SER A 13 33.72 -29.76 -25.95
N LYS A 14 32.48 -29.76 -26.44
CA LYS A 14 32.12 -29.26 -27.78
C LYS A 14 32.60 -27.81 -27.95
N PRO A 15 33.10 -27.40 -29.14
CA PRO A 15 33.75 -26.10 -29.36
C PRO A 15 32.92 -24.88 -28.90
N LEU A 16 31.58 -24.98 -28.94
CA LEU A 16 30.67 -23.96 -28.43
C LEU A 16 30.87 -23.65 -26.94
N PHE A 17 31.13 -24.66 -26.11
CA PHE A 17 31.31 -24.47 -24.66
C PHE A 17 32.64 -23.80 -24.34
N ILE A 18 33.70 -24.14 -25.07
CA ILE A 18 35.01 -23.49 -24.94
C ILE A 18 34.89 -22.00 -25.28
N THR A 19 34.17 -21.66 -26.35
CA THR A 19 33.91 -20.26 -26.72
C THR A 19 33.13 -19.51 -25.63
N ILE A 20 32.08 -20.12 -25.06
CA ILE A 20 31.29 -19.51 -23.98
C ILE A 20 32.16 -19.27 -22.74
N TYR A 21 32.92 -20.26 -22.30
CA TYR A 21 33.82 -20.11 -21.13
C TYR A 21 34.89 -19.04 -21.38
N THR A 22 35.42 -18.95 -22.59
CA THR A 22 36.44 -17.97 -22.96
C THR A 22 35.87 -16.55 -22.92
N VAL A 23 34.68 -16.34 -23.47
CA VAL A 23 34.00 -15.02 -23.46
C VAL A 23 33.63 -14.60 -22.04
N VAL A 24 33.15 -15.53 -21.21
CA VAL A 24 32.83 -15.24 -19.80
C VAL A 24 34.07 -14.86 -19.00
N ILE A 25 35.18 -15.59 -19.17
CA ILE A 25 36.44 -15.28 -18.48
C ILE A 25 36.99 -13.91 -18.91
N ILE A 26 36.99 -13.61 -20.22
CA ILE A 26 37.42 -12.29 -20.73
C ILE A 26 36.50 -11.19 -20.17
N GLY A 27 35.18 -11.40 -20.15
CA GLY A 27 34.22 -10.45 -19.60
C GLY A 27 34.44 -10.16 -18.11
N ILE A 28 34.75 -11.19 -17.32
CA ILE A 28 35.10 -11.04 -15.89
C ILE A 28 36.38 -10.23 -15.74
N VAL A 29 37.42 -10.55 -16.51
CA VAL A 29 38.72 -9.84 -16.44
C VAL A 29 38.58 -8.37 -16.81
N VAL A 30 37.87 -8.06 -17.91
CA VAL A 30 37.62 -6.67 -18.35
C VAL A 30 36.80 -5.91 -17.31
N SER A 31 35.78 -6.53 -16.72
CA SER A 31 34.98 -5.91 -15.66
C SER A 31 35.82 -5.63 -14.40
N PHE A 32 36.73 -6.55 -14.06
CA PHE A 32 37.64 -6.38 -12.92
C PHE A 32 38.59 -5.20 -13.12
N PHE A 33 39.16 -5.04 -14.32
CA PHE A 33 40.02 -3.90 -14.66
C PHE A 33 39.25 -2.58 -14.71
N TYR A 34 38.01 -2.58 -15.19
CA TYR A 34 37.18 -1.38 -15.22
C TYR A 34 36.84 -0.88 -13.81
N VAL A 35 36.42 -1.79 -12.92
CA VAL A 35 36.09 -1.47 -11.52
C VAL A 35 37.35 -1.00 -10.76
N PHE A 36 38.50 -1.64 -10.96
CA PHE A 36 39.76 -1.21 -10.33
C PHE A 36 40.24 0.16 -10.84
N SER A 37 40.07 0.44 -12.14
CA SER A 37 40.44 1.74 -12.73
C SER A 37 39.58 2.89 -12.19
N ALA A 38 38.29 2.63 -11.96
CA ALA A 38 37.34 3.60 -11.39
C ALA A 38 37.63 3.90 -9.92
N ILE A 39 38.09 2.91 -9.14
CA ILE A 39 38.41 3.07 -7.72
C ILE A 39 39.75 3.81 -7.51
N TYR A 40 40.73 3.63 -8.42
CA TYR A 40 42.06 4.23 -8.28
C TYR A 40 42.24 5.60 -8.97
N SER A 41 41.22 6.11 -9.67
CA SER A 41 41.26 7.45 -10.29
C SER A 41 40.76 8.58 -9.39
N SER A 42 40.35 8.30 -8.16
CA SER A 42 39.88 9.31 -7.20
C SER A 42 40.79 9.41 -5.99
N ASP A 43 41.86 10.20 -6.11
CA ASP A 43 42.51 10.91 -4.99
C ASP A 43 43.39 12.04 -5.57
N THR A 44 43.11 13.31 -5.28
CA THR A 44 43.79 14.07 -4.21
C THR A 44 43.11 15.43 -3.91
N PRO A 45 43.41 16.08 -2.75
CA PRO A 45 42.45 16.84 -1.95
C PRO A 45 42.72 18.36 -1.88
N ALA A 46 41.73 19.12 -1.38
CA ALA A 46 41.97 20.42 -0.76
C ALA A 46 41.08 20.62 0.47
N ALA A 47 41.74 20.81 1.61
CA ALA A 47 41.18 21.17 2.90
C ALA A 47 40.56 22.56 2.89
N HIS A 48 39.51 22.80 3.68
CA HIS A 48 39.46 23.94 4.60
C HIS A 48 38.49 23.68 5.75
N SER A 49 39.05 23.74 6.96
CA SER A 49 38.38 23.76 8.26
C SER A 49 37.63 25.07 8.49
N SER A 50 36.48 25.00 9.15
CA SER A 50 36.17 25.89 10.28
C SER A 50 35.08 25.27 11.15
N ALA A 51 35.48 24.93 12.38
CA ALA A 51 34.57 24.97 13.51
C ALA A 51 34.06 26.41 13.66
N TRP A 52 32.90 26.60 14.31
CA TRP A 52 32.76 27.47 15.50
C TRP A 52 31.31 27.43 16.01
N LEU A 53 31.23 27.15 17.31
CA LEU A 53 30.27 27.62 18.33
C LEU A 53 28.81 27.16 18.32
N SER A 54 28.57 26.33 19.34
CA SER A 54 27.33 26.16 20.10
C SER A 54 26.76 27.49 20.62
N SER A 55 25.44 27.62 20.65
CA SER A 55 24.77 28.22 21.81
C SER A 55 23.39 27.60 22.02
N SER A 56 23.18 27.21 23.26
CA SER A 56 22.01 26.61 23.87
C SER A 56 21.10 27.71 24.43
N ILE A 57 19.81 27.71 24.10
CA ILE A 57 18.77 28.42 24.87
C ILE A 57 17.47 27.61 24.87
N SER A 58 16.97 27.36 26.08
CA SER A 58 15.61 26.96 26.45
C SER A 58 15.46 27.34 27.94
N PRO A 59 14.27 27.34 28.56
CA PRO A 59 12.90 27.62 28.09
C PRO A 59 12.18 28.66 28.98
N GLU A 60 11.17 29.39 28.50
CA GLU A 60 10.11 29.92 29.38
C GLU A 60 8.73 30.00 28.68
N ASP A 61 7.75 29.45 29.39
CA ASP A 61 6.28 29.59 29.35
C ASP A 61 5.90 29.69 30.87
N PRO A 62 4.72 30.15 31.37
CA PRO A 62 3.43 30.38 30.70
C PRO A 62 2.60 31.60 31.17
N ARG A 63 1.46 31.86 30.48
CA ARG A 63 0.08 31.95 31.04
C ARG A 63 -0.88 32.93 30.33
N LEU A 64 -2.03 32.36 29.94
CA LEU A 64 -3.43 32.79 30.18
C LEU A 64 -3.81 34.27 29.94
N ILE A 65 -4.69 34.51 28.95
CA ILE A 65 -5.89 35.35 29.12
C ILE A 65 -7.08 34.71 28.39
N ASP A 66 -8.12 34.47 29.19
CA ASP A 66 -9.49 34.09 28.85
C ASP A 66 -10.26 35.33 28.34
N GLN A 67 -11.05 35.20 27.26
CA GLN A 67 -12.15 36.12 27.01
C GLN A 67 -13.26 35.49 26.17
N THR A 68 -14.40 35.42 26.86
CA THR A 68 -15.74 34.94 26.53
C THR A 68 -16.53 35.77 25.51
N LEU A 69 -17.63 35.15 25.05
CA LEU A 69 -18.89 35.69 24.51
C LEU A 69 -18.94 36.04 23.00
N ASN A 70 -19.72 35.30 22.21
CA ASN A 70 -21.19 35.49 22.17
C ASN A 70 -21.91 34.48 21.27
N ASN A 71 -23.02 33.96 21.80
CA ASN A 71 -24.10 33.34 21.05
C ASN A 71 -24.86 34.40 20.25
N SER A 72 -25.23 34.09 19.02
CA SER A 72 -26.41 34.68 18.38
C SER A 72 -27.17 33.61 17.58
N GLN A 73 -28.45 33.51 17.92
CA GLN A 73 -29.47 32.68 17.33
C GLN A 73 -29.72 33.10 15.87
N SER A 74 -30.02 32.14 14.99
CA SER A 74 -30.79 32.43 13.77
C SER A 74 -31.79 31.30 13.48
N GLU A 75 -33.05 31.67 13.72
CA GLU A 75 -34.25 31.43 12.93
C GLU A 75 -34.62 30.02 12.42
N LYS A 76 -35.71 29.53 13.02
CA LYS A 76 -36.68 28.62 12.43
C LYS A 76 -37.22 29.19 11.11
N VAL A 77 -36.98 28.51 10.00
CA VAL A 77 -37.80 28.64 8.78
C VAL A 77 -38.64 27.38 8.60
N ARG A 78 -39.94 27.62 8.39
CA ARG A 78 -41.02 26.64 8.23
C ARG A 78 -40.84 25.77 6.99
N ALA A 79 -41.35 24.56 7.14
CA ALA A 79 -41.55 23.54 6.11
C ALA A 79 -42.28 24.07 4.87
N ALA A 80 -41.73 23.74 3.70
CA ALA A 80 -42.44 23.72 2.44
C ALA A 80 -42.39 22.28 1.89
N SER A 81 -43.56 21.64 1.88
CA SER A 81 -43.80 20.33 1.29
C SER A 81 -43.79 20.44 -0.23
N THR A 82 -42.79 19.87 -0.88
CA THR A 82 -42.81 19.57 -2.31
C THR A 82 -42.97 18.06 -2.50
N SER A 83 -44.12 17.71 -3.05
CA SER A 83 -44.48 16.35 -3.47
C SER A 83 -43.61 15.91 -4.66
N SER A 84 -42.76 14.90 -4.44
CA SER A 84 -41.97 14.27 -5.50
C SER A 84 -42.72 13.08 -6.13
N PRO A 85 -42.80 12.99 -7.47
CA PRO A 85 -43.33 11.82 -8.16
C PRO A 85 -42.26 10.74 -8.35
N GLY A 86 -42.64 9.47 -8.13
CA GLY A 86 -41.92 8.29 -8.62
C GLY A 86 -40.96 7.65 -7.61
N LYS A 87 -41.29 6.40 -7.20
CA LYS A 87 -40.48 5.54 -6.33
C LYS A 87 -39.06 5.36 -6.89
N GLN A 88 -38.09 6.11 -6.36
CA GLN A 88 -36.68 5.77 -6.50
C GLN A 88 -36.34 4.65 -5.51
N ASN A 89 -35.53 3.69 -5.95
CA ASN A 89 -34.99 2.63 -5.10
C ASN A 89 -34.22 3.29 -3.95
N VAL A 90 -34.82 3.34 -2.76
CA VAL A 90 -34.18 3.88 -1.56
C VAL A 90 -33.11 2.87 -1.15
N TRP A 91 -31.88 3.12 -1.57
CA TRP A 91 -30.73 2.48 -0.97
C TRP A 91 -30.64 2.92 0.50
N PRO A 92 -30.24 2.02 1.41
CA PRO A 92 -30.02 2.39 2.79
C PRO A 92 -29.05 3.57 2.87
N SER A 93 -29.46 4.63 3.57
CA SER A 93 -28.65 5.86 3.64
C SER A 93 -27.40 5.65 4.50
N SER A 94 -27.50 4.79 5.52
CA SER A 94 -26.36 4.38 6.37
C SER A 94 -25.65 3.13 5.85
N VAL A 95 -24.33 3.09 6.01
CA VAL A 95 -23.56 1.85 5.87
C VAL A 95 -24.03 0.86 6.94
N TRP A 96 -24.06 -0.43 6.62
CA TRP A 96 -24.50 -1.54 7.48
C TRP A 96 -26.00 -1.66 7.71
N GLU A 97 -26.81 -0.76 7.13
CA GLU A 97 -28.26 -0.91 7.15
C GLU A 97 -28.67 -1.99 6.13
N VAL A 98 -28.97 -3.18 6.66
CA VAL A 98 -29.28 -4.36 5.85
C VAL A 98 -30.62 -4.17 5.12
N PRO A 99 -30.70 -4.46 3.81
CA PRO A 99 -31.96 -4.42 3.07
C PRO A 99 -33.02 -5.36 3.68
N PRO A 100 -34.32 -5.02 3.62
CA PRO A 100 -35.38 -5.86 4.15
C PRO A 100 -35.33 -7.29 3.58
N SER A 101 -35.27 -8.29 4.46
CA SER A 101 -35.11 -9.72 4.10
C SER A 101 -36.26 -10.28 3.25
N ASN A 102 -37.40 -9.61 3.23
CA ASN A 102 -38.58 -9.98 2.44
C ASN A 102 -38.58 -9.40 1.01
N LYS A 103 -37.62 -8.52 0.66
CA LYS A 103 -37.49 -7.96 -0.68
C LYS A 103 -36.52 -8.79 -1.52
N LYS A 104 -36.76 -8.85 -2.83
CA LYS A 104 -35.76 -9.35 -3.78
C LYS A 104 -34.68 -8.28 -3.99
N MET A 105 -33.45 -8.73 -4.21
CA MET A 105 -32.38 -7.83 -4.65
C MET A 105 -32.77 -7.14 -5.96
N PRO A 106 -32.46 -5.83 -6.14
CA PRO A 106 -32.61 -5.17 -7.43
C PRO A 106 -31.87 -5.92 -8.55
N PRO A 107 -32.31 -5.79 -9.82
CA PRO A 107 -31.59 -6.39 -10.93
C PRO A 107 -30.19 -5.77 -11.07
N LEU A 108 -29.20 -6.53 -11.54
CA LEU A 108 -27.79 -6.10 -11.66
C LEU A 108 -27.61 -4.78 -12.43
N LYS A 109 -28.47 -4.50 -13.41
CA LYS A 109 -28.45 -3.23 -14.16
C LYS A 109 -28.62 -1.98 -13.27
N ASP A 110 -29.28 -2.11 -12.12
CA ASP A 110 -29.51 -1.02 -11.17
C ASP A 110 -28.27 -0.73 -10.31
N PHE A 111 -27.25 -1.60 -10.37
CA PHE A 111 -25.96 -1.44 -9.70
C PHE A 111 -24.88 -0.86 -10.61
N ARG A 112 -25.20 -0.50 -11.86
CA ARG A 112 -24.22 0.12 -12.77
C ARG A 112 -23.71 1.43 -12.19
N LEU A 113 -22.43 1.71 -12.39
CA LEU A 113 -21.86 3.00 -12.03
C LEU A 113 -22.55 4.12 -12.82
N THR A 114 -23.27 4.99 -12.11
CA THR A 114 -23.82 6.23 -12.66
C THR A 114 -23.48 7.40 -11.75
N LYS A 115 -23.63 8.63 -12.27
CA LYS A 115 -23.45 9.85 -11.47
C LYS A 115 -24.36 9.85 -10.25
N GLU A 116 -25.62 9.44 -10.41
CA GLU A 116 -26.63 9.40 -9.34
C GLU A 116 -26.24 8.41 -8.25
N LEU A 117 -25.72 7.24 -8.62
CA LEU A 117 -25.26 6.24 -7.65
C LEU A 117 -24.09 6.77 -6.83
N VAL A 118 -23.10 7.39 -7.47
CA VAL A 118 -21.96 8.00 -6.76
C VAL A 118 -22.43 9.15 -5.86
N GLN A 119 -23.33 10.00 -6.37
CA GLN A 119 -23.83 11.17 -5.64
C GLN A 119 -24.56 10.83 -4.34
N GLN A 120 -25.15 9.64 -4.22
CA GLN A 120 -25.75 9.17 -2.96
C GLN A 120 -24.72 9.00 -1.83
N ARG A 121 -23.43 8.85 -2.16
CA ARG A 121 -22.35 8.61 -1.19
C ARG A 121 -21.47 9.83 -0.98
N VAL A 122 -21.39 10.74 -1.94
CA VAL A 122 -20.52 11.93 -1.86
C VAL A 122 -20.84 12.78 -0.62
N LYS A 123 -19.81 13.13 0.14
CA LYS A 123 -19.85 14.13 1.21
C LYS A 123 -18.71 15.12 0.99
N ASP A 124 -18.99 16.41 1.14
CA ASP A 124 -18.02 17.49 0.92
C ASP A 124 -17.30 17.38 -0.44
N ASN A 125 -18.05 16.97 -1.46
CA ASN A 125 -17.57 16.70 -2.82
C ASN A 125 -16.59 15.52 -2.99
N VAL A 126 -16.35 14.73 -1.93
CA VAL A 126 -15.44 13.58 -1.95
C VAL A 126 -16.20 12.26 -1.81
N VAL A 127 -15.79 11.24 -2.58
CA VAL A 127 -16.13 9.84 -2.36
C VAL A 127 -14.87 9.00 -2.20
N ILE A 128 -14.87 8.10 -1.22
CA ILE A 128 -13.78 7.14 -1.00
C ILE A 128 -14.19 5.82 -1.67
N VAL A 129 -13.32 5.32 -2.54
CA VAL A 129 -13.63 4.18 -3.38
C VAL A 129 -12.57 3.11 -3.23
N THR A 130 -13.01 1.87 -3.06
CA THR A 130 -12.18 0.69 -3.22
C THR A 130 -12.87 -0.31 -4.13
N PHE A 131 -12.18 -1.38 -4.50
CA PHE A 131 -12.69 -2.39 -5.41
C PHE A 131 -12.02 -3.75 -5.19
N GLY A 132 -12.77 -4.82 -5.39
CA GLY A 132 -12.27 -6.16 -5.15
C GLY A 132 -13.15 -7.24 -5.77
N ASN A 133 -12.72 -8.48 -5.64
CA ASN A 133 -13.51 -9.66 -5.96
C ASN A 133 -13.89 -10.41 -4.66
N TYR A 134 -14.68 -11.48 -4.78
CA TYR A 134 -15.17 -12.22 -3.62
C TYR A 134 -14.04 -12.85 -2.77
N ALA A 135 -12.87 -13.12 -3.35
CA ALA A 135 -11.73 -13.67 -2.61
C ALA A 135 -11.17 -12.68 -1.57
N PHE A 136 -11.37 -11.38 -1.76
CA PHE A 136 -10.95 -10.31 -0.86
C PHE A 136 -12.11 -9.77 0.00
N MET A 137 -13.22 -10.51 0.14
CA MET A 137 -14.38 -10.08 0.93
C MET A 137 -14.00 -9.67 2.38
N ASP A 138 -13.12 -10.42 3.02
CA ASP A 138 -12.62 -10.14 4.37
C ASP A 138 -11.82 -8.83 4.45
N PHE A 139 -10.98 -8.56 3.46
CA PHE A 139 -10.30 -7.27 3.31
C PHE A 139 -11.28 -6.13 3.04
N VAL A 140 -12.27 -6.32 2.15
CA VAL A 140 -13.32 -5.30 1.90
C VAL A 140 -14.08 -4.97 3.18
N LEU A 141 -14.53 -5.98 3.93
CA LEU A 141 -15.25 -5.73 5.18
C LEU A 141 -14.37 -5.04 6.22
N THR A 142 -13.10 -5.43 6.32
CA THR A 142 -12.12 -4.75 7.18
C THR A 142 -11.99 -3.27 6.78
N TRP A 143 -11.87 -2.98 5.49
CA TRP A 143 -11.76 -1.62 4.97
C TRP A 143 -13.00 -0.77 5.27
N VAL A 144 -14.20 -1.32 5.05
CA VAL A 144 -15.47 -0.62 5.31
C VAL A 144 -15.62 -0.34 6.81
N GLU A 145 -15.39 -1.33 7.66
CA GLU A 145 -15.57 -1.20 9.11
C GLU A 145 -14.62 -0.17 9.69
N LYS A 146 -13.34 -0.22 9.30
CA LYS A 146 -12.32 0.74 9.76
C LYS A 146 -12.67 2.18 9.37
N LEU A 147 -13.22 2.41 8.17
CA LEU A 147 -13.71 3.75 7.80
C LEU A 147 -14.95 4.14 8.60
N THR A 148 -15.90 3.23 8.82
CA THR A 148 -17.10 3.57 9.58
C THR A 148 -16.83 3.82 11.06
N ASP A 149 -15.86 3.13 11.67
CA ASP A 149 -15.38 3.39 13.03
C ASP A 149 -14.80 4.80 13.18
N LEU A 150 -14.21 5.32 12.09
CA LEU A 150 -13.70 6.69 11.98
C LEU A 150 -14.80 7.72 11.65
N GLY A 151 -16.07 7.32 11.63
CA GLY A 151 -17.20 8.17 11.26
C GLY A 151 -17.26 8.50 9.76
N VAL A 152 -16.49 7.82 8.93
CA VAL A 152 -16.41 8.05 7.49
C VAL A 152 -17.41 7.16 6.78
N SER A 153 -18.42 7.78 6.15
CA SER A 153 -19.50 7.04 5.49
C SER A 153 -19.60 7.33 3.99
N ASN A 154 -18.85 8.27 3.45
CA ASN A 154 -18.82 8.58 2.01
C ASN A 154 -18.00 7.57 1.21
N LEU A 155 -18.27 6.29 1.46
CA LEU A 155 -17.59 5.16 0.84
C LEU A 155 -18.47 4.47 -0.20
N LEU A 156 -17.81 3.84 -1.18
CA LEU A 156 -18.42 3.04 -2.22
C LEU A 156 -17.46 1.91 -2.66
N VAL A 157 -17.98 0.68 -2.78
CA VAL A 157 -17.17 -0.48 -3.19
C VAL A 157 -17.51 -0.90 -4.62
N GLY A 158 -16.51 -1.01 -5.49
CA GLY A 158 -16.64 -1.61 -6.81
C GLY A 158 -16.50 -3.13 -6.75
N ALA A 159 -17.56 -3.85 -7.10
CA ALA A 159 -17.52 -5.30 -7.16
C ALA A 159 -17.06 -5.77 -8.55
N LEU A 160 -15.96 -6.52 -8.59
CA LEU A 160 -15.40 -7.12 -9.81
C LEU A 160 -16.19 -8.36 -10.29
N ASP A 161 -17.03 -8.92 -9.41
CA ASP A 161 -17.87 -10.09 -9.67
C ASP A 161 -19.23 -10.01 -8.95
N THR A 162 -20.22 -10.73 -9.47
CA THR A 162 -21.60 -10.71 -8.96
C THR A 162 -21.71 -11.28 -7.53
N LYS A 163 -20.85 -12.21 -7.14
CA LYS A 163 -20.91 -12.86 -5.82
C LYS A 163 -20.51 -11.87 -4.73
N LEU A 164 -19.47 -11.06 -4.95
CA LEU A 164 -19.12 -9.97 -4.05
C LEU A 164 -20.24 -8.92 -3.98
N LEU A 165 -20.79 -8.52 -5.13
CA LEU A 165 -21.88 -7.56 -5.21
C LEU A 165 -23.07 -7.97 -4.36
N GLU A 166 -23.57 -9.19 -4.57
CA GLU A 166 -24.71 -9.74 -3.82
C GLU A 166 -24.42 -9.78 -2.32
N ALA A 167 -23.23 -10.27 -1.94
CA ALA A 167 -22.87 -10.42 -0.55
C ALA A 167 -22.69 -9.08 0.18
N LEU A 168 -22.16 -8.05 -0.49
CA LEU A 168 -22.04 -6.70 0.06
C LEU A 168 -23.40 -6.00 0.16
N TYR A 169 -24.25 -6.13 -0.86
CA TYR A 169 -25.62 -5.60 -0.84
C TYR A 169 -26.40 -6.14 0.36
N TRP A 170 -26.37 -7.46 0.58
CA TRP A 170 -27.04 -8.09 1.73
C TRP A 170 -26.41 -7.78 3.09
N LYS A 171 -25.22 -7.19 3.12
CA LYS A 171 -24.58 -6.67 4.33
C LYS A 171 -24.85 -5.17 4.57
N GLY A 172 -25.60 -4.51 3.69
CA GLY A 172 -25.82 -3.06 3.77
C GLY A 172 -24.58 -2.24 3.42
N VAL A 173 -23.63 -2.82 2.67
CA VAL A 173 -22.44 -2.11 2.18
C VAL A 173 -22.76 -1.46 0.83
N PRO A 174 -22.51 -0.15 0.66
CA PRO A 174 -22.68 0.54 -0.62
C PRO A 174 -21.78 -0.08 -1.69
N VAL A 175 -22.39 -0.61 -2.76
CA VAL A 175 -21.69 -1.38 -3.78
C VAL A 175 -22.23 -1.06 -5.18
N PHE A 176 -21.36 -1.08 -6.18
CA PHE A 176 -21.74 -1.02 -7.60
C PHE A 176 -21.07 -2.15 -8.39
N ASP A 177 -21.67 -2.52 -9.51
CA ASP A 177 -21.14 -3.49 -10.45
C ASP A 177 -20.11 -2.82 -11.36
N MET A 178 -18.87 -3.32 -11.36
CA MET A 178 -17.84 -2.87 -12.30
C MET A 178 -18.04 -3.43 -13.72
N GLY A 179 -18.88 -4.44 -13.90
CA GLY A 179 -19.15 -5.06 -15.19
C GLY A 179 -17.99 -5.88 -15.77
N SER A 180 -16.92 -6.08 -14.99
CA SER A 180 -15.70 -6.78 -15.41
C SER A 180 -15.83 -8.31 -15.43
N HIS A 181 -16.81 -8.86 -14.70
CA HIS A 181 -17.08 -10.31 -14.56
C HIS A 181 -15.80 -11.15 -14.30
N MET A 182 -14.96 -10.68 -13.37
CA MET A 182 -13.65 -11.26 -13.08
C MET A 182 -13.76 -12.55 -12.26
N SER A 183 -12.62 -13.23 -12.12
CA SER A 183 -12.49 -14.42 -11.26
C SER A 183 -12.89 -14.12 -9.81
N THR A 184 -13.54 -15.10 -9.16
CA THR A 184 -13.93 -15.04 -7.74
C THR A 184 -12.85 -15.61 -6.80
N VAL A 185 -11.72 -16.06 -7.34
CA VAL A 185 -10.57 -16.55 -6.56
C VAL A 185 -9.42 -15.56 -6.58
N ASP A 186 -8.55 -15.63 -5.57
CA ASP A 186 -7.29 -14.87 -5.57
C ASP A 186 -6.39 -15.38 -6.70
N VAL A 187 -6.05 -14.47 -7.62
CA VAL A 187 -5.23 -14.76 -8.80
C VAL A 187 -3.74 -14.62 -8.53
N GLY A 188 -3.35 -14.16 -7.34
CA GLY A 188 -1.96 -13.96 -6.95
C GLY A 188 -1.35 -12.69 -7.54
N TRP A 189 -0.46 -12.06 -6.77
CA TRP A 189 0.25 -10.85 -7.16
C TRP A 189 1.13 -11.06 -8.40
N GLY A 190 1.16 -10.06 -9.28
CA GLY A 190 2.01 -10.04 -10.49
C GLY A 190 1.55 -10.94 -11.64
N THR A 191 0.42 -11.64 -11.51
CA THR A 191 -0.12 -12.46 -12.61
C THR A 191 -0.77 -11.59 -13.70
N PRO A 192 -0.93 -12.11 -14.94
CA PRO A 192 -1.63 -11.37 -16.00
C PRO A 192 -3.06 -10.98 -15.61
N THR A 193 -3.75 -11.82 -14.84
CA THR A 193 -5.09 -11.50 -14.33
C THR A 193 -5.05 -10.44 -13.24
N PHE A 194 -4.04 -10.44 -12.37
CA PHE A 194 -3.82 -9.35 -11.40
C PHE A 194 -3.57 -8.01 -12.11
N HIS A 195 -2.73 -7.98 -13.15
CA HIS A 195 -2.54 -6.77 -13.95
C HIS A 195 -3.84 -6.29 -14.60
N LYS A 196 -4.65 -7.22 -15.13
CA LYS A 196 -5.97 -6.90 -15.68
C LYS A 196 -6.91 -6.32 -14.62
N MET A 197 -6.90 -6.86 -13.39
CA MET A 197 -7.66 -6.34 -12.25
C MET A 197 -7.21 -4.94 -11.84
N GLY A 198 -5.91 -4.69 -11.72
CA GLY A 198 -5.37 -3.37 -11.37
C GLY A 198 -5.87 -2.28 -12.32
N ARG A 199 -5.88 -2.56 -13.63
CA ARG A 199 -6.32 -1.64 -14.69
C ARG A 199 -7.77 -1.16 -14.54
N GLU A 200 -8.65 -1.94 -13.91
CA GLU A 200 -10.03 -1.53 -13.65
C GLU A 200 -10.12 -0.25 -12.81
N LYS A 201 -9.12 0.01 -11.96
CA LYS A 201 -9.05 1.25 -11.19
C LYS A 201 -8.94 2.49 -12.08
N VAL A 202 -8.23 2.37 -13.20
CA VAL A 202 -8.00 3.49 -14.13
C VAL A 202 -9.27 3.80 -14.89
N PHE A 203 -9.99 2.78 -15.35
CA PHE A 203 -11.31 2.95 -15.96
C PHE A 203 -12.31 3.59 -15.00
N LEU A 204 -12.25 3.20 -13.73
CA LEU A 204 -13.11 3.76 -12.69
C LEU A 204 -12.83 5.24 -12.44
N ILE A 205 -11.56 5.64 -12.30
CA ILE A 205 -11.16 7.04 -12.11
C ILE A 205 -11.60 7.88 -13.32
N ASP A 206 -11.31 7.42 -14.54
CA ASP A 206 -11.73 8.09 -15.78
C ASP A 206 -13.26 8.21 -15.90
N SER A 207 -14.02 7.29 -15.29
CA SER A 207 -15.49 7.34 -15.27
C SER A 207 -16.04 8.31 -14.21
N ILE A 208 -15.42 8.38 -13.03
CA ILE A 208 -15.90 9.21 -11.91
C ILE A 208 -15.53 10.68 -12.08
N LEU A 209 -14.30 11.01 -12.52
CA LEU A 209 -13.87 12.41 -12.61
C LEU A 209 -14.79 13.29 -13.48
N PRO A 210 -15.32 12.82 -14.64
CA PRO A 210 -16.31 13.57 -15.42
C PRO A 210 -17.61 13.89 -14.68
N PHE A 211 -17.99 13.13 -13.63
CA PHE A 211 -19.17 13.43 -12.82
C PHE A 211 -19.02 14.71 -12.00
N GLY A 212 -17.77 15.16 -11.77
CA GLY A 212 -17.44 16.38 -11.03
C GLY A 212 -17.14 16.16 -9.55
N PHE A 213 -16.96 14.91 -9.12
CA PHE A 213 -16.60 14.57 -7.74
C PHE A 213 -15.10 14.35 -7.59
N GLU A 214 -14.58 14.62 -6.41
CA GLU A 214 -13.26 14.17 -5.99
C GLU A 214 -13.33 12.70 -5.57
N VAL A 215 -12.29 11.94 -5.89
CA VAL A 215 -12.21 10.51 -5.56
C VAL A 215 -10.93 10.21 -4.79
N LEU A 216 -11.07 9.64 -3.59
CA LEU A 216 -9.97 8.98 -2.89
C LEU A 216 -10.05 7.49 -3.21
N MET A 217 -9.21 7.05 -4.14
CA MET A 217 -9.19 5.67 -4.61
C MET A 217 -8.11 4.89 -3.86
N CYS A 218 -8.47 3.70 -3.38
CA CYS A 218 -7.56 2.85 -2.63
C CYS A 218 -7.68 1.37 -2.98
N ASP A 219 -6.55 0.66 -2.92
CA ASP A 219 -6.55 -0.80 -3.01
C ASP A 219 -7.23 -1.42 -1.78
N THR A 220 -7.90 -2.55 -1.98
CA THR A 220 -8.70 -3.24 -0.94
C THR A 220 -7.86 -3.72 0.24
N ASP A 221 -6.55 -3.88 0.04
CA ASP A 221 -5.58 -4.30 1.06
C ASP A 221 -4.90 -3.10 1.78
N THR A 222 -5.56 -1.94 1.73
CA THR A 222 -5.29 -0.78 2.58
C THR A 222 -6.17 -0.81 3.83
N VAL A 223 -5.62 -0.45 4.98
CA VAL A 223 -6.38 -0.26 6.23
C VAL A 223 -6.22 1.17 6.73
N TRP A 224 -7.34 1.82 7.04
CA TRP A 224 -7.39 3.17 7.59
C TRP A 224 -7.34 3.17 9.12
N LEU A 225 -6.51 4.04 9.70
CA LEU A 225 -6.33 4.22 11.14
C LEU A 225 -6.79 5.61 11.61
N LYS A 226 -6.88 6.59 10.70
CA LYS A 226 -7.42 7.93 10.94
C LYS A 226 -8.25 8.39 9.76
N ASN A 227 -9.21 9.28 9.99
CA ASN A 227 -9.99 9.88 8.91
C ASN A 227 -9.05 10.65 7.96
N PRO A 228 -8.92 10.27 6.68
CA PRO A 228 -7.96 10.90 5.77
C PRO A 228 -8.43 12.25 5.24
N LEU A 229 -9.73 12.54 5.24
CA LEU A 229 -10.29 13.71 4.56
C LEU A 229 -9.74 15.04 5.11
N PRO A 230 -9.61 15.25 6.44
CA PRO A 230 -8.99 16.46 6.98
C PRO A 230 -7.53 16.66 6.53
N TYR A 231 -6.76 15.58 6.40
CA TYR A 231 -5.37 15.66 5.93
C TYR A 231 -5.32 16.12 4.47
N LEU A 232 -6.13 15.51 3.60
CA LEU A 232 -6.17 15.82 2.17
C LEU A 232 -6.67 17.26 1.93
N ALA A 233 -7.57 17.75 2.79
CA ALA A 233 -8.10 19.11 2.73
C ALA A 233 -7.06 20.20 3.03
N ARG A 234 -5.91 19.86 3.65
CA ARG A 234 -4.79 20.80 3.86
C ARG A 234 -4.15 21.26 2.54
N TYR A 235 -4.32 20.50 1.46
CA TYR A 235 -3.73 20.77 0.15
C TYR A 235 -4.81 21.01 -0.91
N PRO A 236 -5.62 22.09 -0.83
CA PRO A 236 -6.73 22.35 -1.75
C PRO A 236 -6.25 22.66 -3.18
N ALA A 237 -5.00 23.07 -3.35
CA ALA A 237 -4.41 23.36 -4.66
C ALA A 237 -3.94 22.12 -5.42
N ALA A 238 -3.79 20.96 -4.75
CA ALA A 238 -3.34 19.74 -5.41
C ALA A 238 -4.40 19.21 -6.39
N ASP A 239 -4.00 18.81 -7.59
CA ASP A 239 -4.86 18.04 -8.49
C ASP A 239 -4.89 16.57 -8.05
N ILE A 240 -3.73 16.06 -7.60
CA ILE A 240 -3.54 14.69 -7.15
C ILE A 240 -2.67 14.66 -5.90
N LEU A 241 -3.06 13.84 -4.93
CA LEU A 241 -2.20 13.43 -3.82
C LEU A 241 -2.00 11.91 -3.92
N THR A 242 -0.75 11.43 -3.96
CA THR A 242 -0.45 10.00 -4.15
C THR A 242 0.47 9.48 -3.06
N SER A 243 0.23 8.27 -2.57
CA SER A 243 1.22 7.55 -1.75
C SER A 243 2.47 7.20 -2.56
N SER A 244 3.51 6.74 -1.89
CA SER A 244 4.75 6.27 -2.51
C SER A 244 5.23 4.96 -1.92
N ASP A 245 6.04 4.24 -2.68
CA ASP A 245 6.82 3.08 -2.25
C ASP A 245 8.16 3.50 -1.59
N GLN A 246 8.22 4.73 -1.07
CA GLN A 246 9.38 5.26 -0.36
C GLN A 246 9.58 4.49 0.97
N VAL A 247 10.84 4.16 1.27
CA VAL A 247 11.23 3.44 2.51
C VAL A 247 12.21 4.22 3.37
N ILE A 248 12.60 5.42 2.93
CA ILE A 248 13.43 6.38 3.67
C ILE A 248 12.60 7.66 3.78
N PRO A 249 12.24 8.12 4.99
CA PRO A 249 11.45 9.33 5.12
C PRO A 249 12.22 10.52 4.54
N THR A 250 11.59 11.33 3.69
CA THR A 250 12.17 12.64 3.29
C THR A 250 11.77 13.75 4.28
N VAL A 251 10.71 13.51 5.06
CA VAL A 251 10.24 14.39 6.13
C VAL A 251 10.10 13.63 7.44
N VAL A 252 10.29 14.34 8.56
CA VAL A 252 10.15 13.78 9.93
C VAL A 252 8.83 14.16 10.60
N ASP A 253 8.01 14.94 9.93
CA ASP A 253 6.70 15.41 10.38
C ASP A 253 5.58 14.87 9.48
N ASP A 254 4.43 15.57 9.42
CA ASP A 254 3.27 15.20 8.61
C ASP A 254 3.11 16.04 7.33
N ASN A 255 4.16 16.72 6.87
CA ASN A 255 4.16 17.40 5.57
C ASN A 255 4.20 16.40 4.40
N LEU A 256 3.95 16.86 3.17
CA LEU A 256 4.20 16.05 1.97
C LEU A 256 5.69 15.68 1.87
N GLU A 257 6.01 14.58 1.19
CA GLU A 257 7.40 14.23 0.89
C GLU A 257 8.07 15.35 0.07
N ILE A 258 9.35 15.58 0.33
CA ILE A 258 10.23 16.40 -0.50
C ILE A 258 10.42 15.66 -1.82
N TRP A 259 9.68 16.07 -2.84
CA TRP A 259 9.57 15.34 -4.11
C TRP A 259 10.92 15.11 -4.81
N GLN A 260 11.91 15.97 -4.59
CA GLN A 260 13.28 15.83 -5.10
C GLN A 260 14.06 14.68 -4.46
N GLU A 261 13.68 14.27 -3.25
CA GLU A 261 14.32 13.22 -2.46
C GLU A 261 13.57 11.88 -2.53
N VAL A 262 12.37 11.88 -3.13
CA VAL A 262 11.60 10.66 -3.36
C VAL A 262 12.30 9.82 -4.42
N SER A 263 12.66 8.59 -4.04
CA SER A 263 13.33 7.61 -4.89
C SER A 263 12.46 6.37 -5.15
N GLY A 264 11.45 6.14 -4.31
CA GLY A 264 10.42 5.13 -4.51
C GLY A 264 9.44 5.51 -5.62
N ALA A 265 8.80 4.50 -6.21
CA ALA A 265 7.73 4.72 -7.17
C ALA A 265 6.53 5.43 -6.49
N TYR A 266 5.81 6.26 -7.24
CA TYR A 266 4.51 6.75 -6.81
C TYR A 266 3.53 5.57 -6.79
N ASN A 267 3.08 5.24 -5.59
CA ASN A 267 2.23 4.09 -5.34
C ASN A 267 0.77 4.47 -5.58
N ILE A 268 0.09 3.65 -6.38
CA ILE A 268 -1.28 3.86 -6.85
C ILE A 268 -2.34 3.11 -6.03
N GLY A 269 -1.97 2.71 -4.80
CA GLY A 269 -2.86 2.03 -3.85
C GLY A 269 -3.52 2.97 -2.84
N ILE A 270 -3.02 4.20 -2.70
CA ILE A 270 -3.72 5.31 -2.02
C ILE A 270 -3.47 6.58 -2.83
N PHE A 271 -4.49 7.07 -3.52
CA PHE A 271 -4.40 8.35 -4.21
C PHE A 271 -5.72 9.10 -4.30
N HIS A 272 -5.66 10.41 -4.07
CA HIS A 272 -6.77 11.33 -4.16
C HIS A 272 -6.68 12.12 -5.45
N TRP A 273 -7.81 12.28 -6.13
CA TRP A 273 -7.93 12.98 -7.40
C TRP A 273 -9.03 14.03 -7.33
N ARG A 274 -8.71 15.25 -7.76
CA ARG A 274 -9.69 16.31 -8.01
C ARG A 274 -10.10 16.31 -9.48
N PRO A 275 -11.37 16.65 -9.82
CA PRO A 275 -11.89 16.58 -11.18
C PRO A 275 -11.47 17.79 -12.06
N THR A 276 -10.21 18.20 -11.96
CA THR A 276 -9.65 19.31 -12.74
C THR A 276 -9.37 18.90 -14.18
N ALA A 277 -9.14 19.88 -15.05
CA ALA A 277 -8.89 19.61 -16.46
C ALA A 277 -7.61 18.78 -16.68
N SER A 278 -6.55 19.06 -15.91
CA SER A 278 -5.28 18.31 -16.01
C SER A 278 -5.41 16.89 -15.47
N ALA A 279 -6.07 16.71 -14.31
CA ALA A 279 -6.33 15.38 -13.75
C ALA A 279 -7.19 14.50 -14.68
N LYS A 280 -8.25 15.06 -15.27
CA LYS A 280 -9.06 14.34 -16.29
C LYS A 280 -8.26 13.97 -17.52
N ASN A 281 -7.39 14.85 -17.98
CA ASN A 281 -6.51 14.57 -19.12
C ASN A 281 -5.51 13.45 -18.79
N LEU A 282 -4.91 13.47 -17.60
CA LEU A 282 -4.01 12.40 -17.13
C LEU A 282 -4.74 11.06 -17.06
N ALA A 283 -5.91 11.00 -16.42
CA ALA A 283 -6.69 9.75 -16.32
C ALA A 283 -7.03 9.17 -17.69
N LYS A 284 -7.41 10.04 -18.65
CA LYS A 284 -7.69 9.64 -20.03
C LYS A 284 -6.45 9.10 -20.74
N GLN A 285 -5.29 9.78 -20.64
CA GLN A 285 -4.05 9.32 -21.27
C GLN A 285 -3.52 8.02 -20.65
N TRP A 286 -3.61 7.89 -19.32
CA TRP A 286 -3.23 6.67 -18.62
C TRP A 286 -4.11 5.50 -19.05
N LYS A 287 -5.43 5.72 -19.16
CA LYS A 287 -6.36 4.72 -19.71
C LYS A 287 -6.00 4.32 -21.14
N GLU A 288 -5.76 5.29 -22.03
CA GLU A 288 -5.40 5.04 -23.43
C GLU A 288 -4.08 4.27 -23.57
N MET A 289 -3.07 4.62 -22.77
CA MET A 289 -1.80 3.88 -22.68
C MET A 289 -2.02 2.42 -22.31
N LEU A 290 -2.82 2.15 -21.26
CA LEU A 290 -3.07 0.78 -20.81
C LEU A 290 -3.90 0.00 -21.83
N LEU A 291 -4.84 0.64 -22.53
CA LEU A 291 -5.59 -0.01 -23.61
C LEU A 291 -4.71 -0.34 -24.83
N ALA A 292 -3.65 0.44 -25.08
CA ALA A 292 -2.77 0.26 -26.22
C ALA A 292 -1.79 -0.91 -26.07
N ASP A 293 -1.32 -1.21 -24.85
CA ASP A 293 -0.41 -2.31 -24.57
C ASP A 293 -0.79 -3.00 -23.25
N ASP A 294 -1.17 -4.28 -23.31
CA ASP A 294 -1.60 -5.07 -22.17
C ASP A 294 -0.48 -5.49 -21.21
N LYS A 295 0.78 -5.29 -21.60
CA LYS A 295 1.97 -5.59 -20.79
C LYS A 295 2.35 -4.47 -19.86
N ILE A 296 1.88 -3.25 -20.10
CA ILE A 296 2.16 -2.11 -19.22
C ILE A 296 1.44 -2.33 -17.89
N TRP A 297 2.21 -2.40 -16.82
CA TRP A 297 1.67 -2.40 -15.46
C TRP A 297 1.14 -1.00 -15.13
N ASP A 298 -0.05 -0.93 -14.51
CA ASP A 298 -0.77 0.32 -14.24
C ASP A 298 0.10 1.32 -13.43
N GLN A 299 0.77 0.85 -12.36
CA GLN A 299 1.67 1.70 -11.57
C GLN A 299 2.84 2.26 -12.40
N ASN A 300 3.45 1.43 -13.24
CA ASN A 300 4.56 1.86 -14.09
C ASN A 300 4.09 2.90 -15.12
N GLY A 301 2.95 2.66 -15.77
CA GLY A 301 2.37 3.62 -16.71
C GLY A 301 2.04 4.96 -16.05
N PHE A 302 1.50 4.95 -14.82
CA PHE A 302 1.24 6.17 -14.06
C PHE A 302 2.52 6.97 -13.78
N ASN A 303 3.57 6.28 -13.30
CA ASN A 303 4.86 6.91 -13.01
C ASN A 303 5.52 7.45 -14.28
N GLU A 304 5.51 6.70 -15.38
CA GLU A 304 6.07 7.12 -16.67
C GLU A 304 5.40 8.41 -17.18
N ILE A 305 4.06 8.48 -17.12
CA ILE A 305 3.34 9.67 -17.56
C ILE A 305 3.62 10.86 -16.64
N LEU A 306 3.59 10.67 -15.31
CA LEU A 306 3.86 11.77 -14.37
C LEU A 306 5.29 12.31 -14.49
N GLN A 307 6.28 11.43 -14.66
CA GLN A 307 7.69 11.80 -14.73
C GLN A 307 8.11 12.35 -16.10
N SER A 308 7.26 12.24 -17.13
CA SER A 308 7.51 12.84 -18.45
C SER A 308 7.85 14.34 -18.36
N GLN A 309 7.25 15.04 -17.41
CA GLN A 309 7.60 16.39 -17.01
C GLN A 309 7.41 16.49 -15.50
N LEU A 310 8.48 16.78 -14.75
CA LEU A 310 8.43 16.98 -13.30
C LEU A 310 9.16 18.28 -12.93
N GLY A 311 8.54 19.08 -12.09
CA GLY A 311 9.02 20.39 -11.68
C GLY A 311 8.51 21.53 -12.57
N PRO A 312 8.71 22.79 -12.13
CA PRO A 312 9.25 23.19 -10.83
C PRO A 312 8.24 22.97 -9.68
N SER A 313 8.63 23.34 -8.44
CA SER A 313 7.67 23.47 -7.33
C SER A 313 6.55 24.44 -7.69
N VAL A 314 5.34 24.20 -7.18
CA VAL A 314 4.17 25.06 -7.42
C VAL A 314 4.31 26.37 -6.64
N ASP A 315 4.85 26.28 -5.43
CA ASP A 315 5.20 27.38 -4.53
C ASP A 315 6.31 26.89 -3.57
N ASP A 316 6.75 27.76 -2.66
CA ASP A 316 7.89 27.50 -1.77
C ASP A 316 7.56 26.57 -0.58
N ASP A 317 6.29 26.52 -0.15
CA ASP A 317 5.93 25.97 1.18
C ASP A 317 4.96 24.77 1.13
N SER A 318 4.22 24.57 0.03
CA SER A 318 3.15 23.56 -0.03
C SER A 318 3.64 22.12 -0.19
N GLY A 319 4.89 21.92 -0.62
CA GLY A 319 5.40 20.63 -1.05
C GLY A 319 4.82 20.11 -2.37
N LEU A 320 4.04 20.92 -3.10
CA LEU A 320 3.45 20.55 -4.39
C LEU A 320 4.43 20.80 -5.55
N VAL A 321 4.35 19.94 -6.57
CA VAL A 321 5.18 19.99 -7.77
C VAL A 321 4.34 19.95 -9.04
N PHE A 322 4.74 20.69 -10.07
CA PHE A 322 4.13 20.53 -11.40
C PHE A 322 4.56 19.21 -12.03
N ALA A 323 3.63 18.47 -12.64
CA ALA A 323 3.88 17.18 -13.25
C ALA A 323 3.14 17.01 -14.60
N PHE A 324 3.42 15.93 -15.33
CA PHE A 324 2.71 15.49 -16.54
C PHE A 324 2.69 16.48 -17.72
N ASP A 325 1.83 17.49 -17.69
CA ASP A 325 1.65 18.50 -18.74
C ASP A 325 2.20 19.88 -18.32
N GLY A 326 2.96 19.91 -17.22
CA GLY A 326 3.45 21.14 -16.60
C GLY A 326 2.36 21.97 -15.93
N LYS A 327 1.14 21.44 -15.79
CA LYS A 327 0.01 22.11 -15.14
C LYS A 327 -0.56 21.30 -13.99
N LEU A 328 -0.49 19.97 -14.05
CA LEU A 328 -0.91 19.09 -12.98
C LEU A 328 -0.11 19.39 -11.71
N LYS A 329 -0.80 19.66 -10.60
CA LYS A 329 -0.19 19.88 -9.29
C LYS A 329 -0.24 18.57 -8.49
N LEU A 330 0.91 17.95 -8.32
CA LEU A 330 1.09 16.70 -7.61
C LEU A 330 1.60 16.95 -6.19
N GLY A 331 1.06 16.23 -5.22
CA GLY A 331 1.65 16.07 -3.90
C GLY A 331 1.88 14.60 -3.57
N ILE A 332 2.96 14.31 -2.84
CA ILE A 332 3.35 12.95 -2.47
C ILE A 332 3.11 12.77 -0.97
N LEU A 333 2.23 11.85 -0.61
CA LEU A 333 1.89 11.57 0.79
C LEU A 333 3.09 10.95 1.52
N PRO A 334 3.40 11.41 2.74
CA PRO A 334 4.55 10.94 3.51
C PRO A 334 4.39 9.46 3.91
N ALA A 335 5.39 8.65 3.57
CA ALA A 335 5.43 7.21 3.85
C ALA A 335 5.49 6.91 5.37
N SER A 336 5.80 7.91 6.20
CA SER A 336 5.79 7.81 7.65
C SER A 336 4.38 7.68 8.25
N ILE A 337 3.34 8.16 7.56
CA ILE A 337 1.95 8.13 8.04
C ILE A 337 0.93 7.61 7.00
N PHE A 338 1.25 7.62 5.71
CA PHE A 338 0.57 6.83 4.68
C PHE A 338 1.45 5.65 4.34
N CYS A 339 1.53 4.71 5.28
CA CYS A 339 2.57 3.72 5.31
C CYS A 339 2.36 2.63 4.25
N SER A 340 3.47 2.22 3.64
CA SER A 340 3.58 0.89 3.05
C SER A 340 3.68 -0.16 4.16
N GLY A 341 3.49 -1.45 3.83
CA GLY A 341 3.65 -2.50 4.82
C GLY A 341 5.09 -2.59 5.35
N HIS A 342 6.09 -2.22 4.54
CA HIS A 342 7.48 -2.16 5.01
C HIS A 342 7.67 -1.08 6.09
N THR A 343 7.21 0.13 5.81
CA THR A 343 7.37 1.28 6.73
C THR A 343 6.52 1.14 8.00
N TYR A 344 5.37 0.46 7.91
CA TYR A 344 4.51 0.17 9.06
C TYR A 344 4.98 -1.02 9.90
N PHE A 345 5.10 -2.22 9.32
CA PHE A 345 5.31 -3.46 10.10
C PHE A 345 6.79 -3.73 10.40
N VAL A 346 7.69 -3.32 9.51
CA VAL A 346 9.10 -3.71 9.60
C VAL A 346 9.92 -2.61 10.23
N GLN A 347 9.83 -1.39 9.69
CA GLN A 347 10.56 -0.25 10.25
C GLN A 347 9.83 0.37 11.45
N ALA A 348 8.50 0.22 11.54
CA ALA A 348 7.68 0.94 12.50
C ALA A 348 8.00 2.45 12.51
N MET A 349 8.13 3.03 11.31
CA MET A 349 8.68 4.38 11.10
C MET A 349 7.90 5.44 11.91
N TYR A 350 6.58 5.34 11.94
CA TYR A 350 5.72 6.22 12.74
C TYR A 350 6.07 6.21 14.23
N GLN A 351 6.50 5.07 14.81
CA GLN A 351 6.92 5.00 16.21
C GLN A 351 8.25 5.71 16.44
N GLN A 352 9.19 5.56 15.50
CA GLN A 352 10.49 6.22 15.57
C GLN A 352 10.34 7.75 15.48
N LEU A 353 9.45 8.22 14.61
CA LEU A 353 9.16 9.63 14.39
C LEU A 353 8.10 10.21 15.35
N ARG A 354 7.48 9.36 16.19
CA ARG A 354 6.39 9.74 17.11
C ARG A 354 5.18 10.35 16.40
N LEU A 355 4.85 9.79 15.23
CA LEU A 355 3.72 10.18 14.41
C LEU A 355 2.57 9.18 14.55
N GLU A 356 1.38 9.61 14.15
CA GLU A 356 0.20 8.76 14.08
C GLU A 356 -0.16 8.47 12.62
N PRO A 357 -0.13 7.19 12.19
CA PRO A 357 -0.41 6.83 10.81
C PRO A 357 -1.89 7.03 10.45
N TYR A 358 -2.14 7.49 9.23
CA TYR A 358 -3.48 7.55 8.63
C TYR A 358 -3.89 6.23 8.00
N ALA A 359 -2.94 5.54 7.36
CA ALA A 359 -3.21 4.31 6.64
C ALA A 359 -2.00 3.38 6.64
N VAL A 360 -2.27 2.10 6.44
CA VAL A 360 -1.27 1.11 6.01
C VAL A 360 -1.77 0.41 4.74
N HIS A 361 -1.03 0.56 3.65
CA HIS A 361 -1.19 -0.24 2.43
C HIS A 361 -0.25 -1.44 2.53
N THR A 362 -0.78 -2.67 2.52
CA THR A 362 0.00 -3.90 2.81
C THR A 362 0.93 -4.35 1.67
N THR A 363 1.59 -3.41 1.00
CA THR A 363 2.72 -3.67 0.09
C THR A 363 3.95 -4.17 0.84
N PHE A 364 4.90 -4.74 0.09
CA PHE A 364 6.14 -5.31 0.62
C PHE A 364 5.95 -6.40 1.69
N GLN A 365 4.81 -7.10 1.69
CA GLN A 365 4.56 -8.22 2.59
C GLN A 365 4.85 -9.55 1.91
N TYR A 366 5.66 -10.38 2.57
CA TYR A 366 5.90 -11.75 2.16
C TYR A 366 4.67 -12.61 2.41
N GLY A 367 4.44 -13.64 1.57
CA GLY A 367 3.36 -14.62 1.76
C GLY A 367 2.04 -14.28 1.06
N GLY A 368 2.05 -13.32 0.12
CA GLY A 368 0.87 -12.94 -0.65
C GLY A 368 -0.30 -12.50 0.25
N THR A 369 -1.53 -12.82 -0.16
CA THR A 369 -2.75 -12.45 0.57
C THR A 369 -2.79 -12.99 2.00
N GLU A 370 -2.34 -14.22 2.22
CA GLU A 370 -2.25 -14.80 3.56
C GLU A 370 -1.28 -14.01 4.43
N GLY A 371 -0.09 -13.69 3.91
CA GLY A 371 0.91 -12.89 4.60
C GLY A 371 0.42 -11.50 5.00
N LYS A 372 -0.29 -10.82 4.08
CA LYS A 372 -0.95 -9.54 4.35
C LYS A 372 -1.95 -9.66 5.49
N ARG A 373 -2.82 -10.67 5.45
CA ARG A 373 -3.82 -10.92 6.50
C ARG A 373 -3.15 -11.17 7.86
N HIS A 374 -2.11 -11.99 7.89
CA HIS A 374 -1.37 -12.27 9.12
C HIS A 374 -0.71 -11.02 9.71
N ARG A 375 -0.15 -10.15 8.88
CA ARG A 375 0.44 -8.88 9.33
C ARG A 375 -0.60 -7.92 9.89
N LEU A 376 -1.75 -7.81 9.24
CA LEU A 376 -2.86 -7.01 9.76
C LEU A 376 -3.38 -7.57 11.09
N ARG A 377 -3.48 -8.90 11.24
CA ARG A 377 -3.86 -9.54 12.50
C ARG A 377 -2.84 -9.30 13.62
N GLU A 378 -1.55 -9.45 13.32
CA GLU A 378 -0.46 -9.16 14.26
C GLU A 378 -0.54 -7.71 14.79
N ALA A 379 -0.90 -6.77 13.92
CA ALA A 379 -1.10 -5.37 14.28
C ALA A 379 -2.51 -5.05 14.85
N MET A 380 -3.39 -6.04 15.03
CA MET A 380 -4.78 -5.86 15.47
C MET A 380 -5.60 -4.93 14.55
N LEU A 381 -5.26 -4.91 13.26
CA LEU A 381 -5.89 -4.09 12.23
C LEU A 381 -6.86 -4.88 11.34
N PHE A 382 -6.82 -6.21 11.38
CA PHE A 382 -7.74 -7.06 10.63
C PHE A 382 -8.99 -7.37 11.45
N ILE A 383 -10.15 -7.46 10.78
CA ILE A 383 -11.40 -7.85 11.42
C ILE A 383 -11.68 -9.32 11.11
N ASP A 384 -11.70 -10.10 12.17
CA ASP A 384 -12.03 -11.52 12.11
C ASP A 384 -13.43 -11.77 12.70
N PRO A 385 -14.16 -12.79 12.20
CA PRO A 385 -15.43 -13.18 12.77
C PRO A 385 -15.25 -13.70 14.21
N PRO A 386 -16.27 -13.63 15.08
CA PRO A 386 -16.18 -14.10 16.46
C PRO A 386 -15.65 -15.54 16.61
N ASP A 387 -15.99 -16.43 15.68
CA ASP A 387 -15.54 -17.83 15.69
C ASP A 387 -14.03 -18.00 15.55
N TYR A 388 -13.33 -17.03 14.93
CA TYR A 388 -11.87 -17.00 14.88
C TYR A 388 -11.26 -16.86 16.28
N TYR A 389 -11.92 -16.07 17.14
CA TYR A 389 -11.52 -15.82 18.53
C TYR A 389 -12.03 -16.88 19.51
N ASN A 390 -12.80 -17.88 19.06
CA ASN A 390 -13.31 -18.95 19.90
C ASN A 390 -13.45 -20.27 19.12
N PRO A 391 -12.35 -20.85 18.62
CA PRO A 391 -12.42 -22.08 17.84
C PRO A 391 -12.88 -23.26 18.75
N PRO A 392 -13.64 -24.24 18.23
CA PRO A 392 -14.13 -25.39 19.00
C PRO A 392 -13.07 -26.26 19.72
N GLY A 393 -11.77 -26.04 19.46
CA GLY A 393 -10.64 -26.70 20.14
C GLY A 393 -9.85 -25.79 21.09
N GLY A 394 -10.26 -24.54 21.29
CA GLY A 394 -9.51 -23.53 22.03
C GLY A 394 -8.22 -23.08 21.31
N PHE A 395 -7.43 -22.25 21.98
CA PHE A 395 -6.13 -21.79 21.45
C PHE A 395 -4.96 -22.57 22.02
N LEU A 396 -3.96 -22.80 21.18
CA LEU A 396 -2.62 -23.14 21.64
C LEU A 396 -1.96 -21.86 22.16
N SER A 397 -1.72 -21.79 23.48
CA SER A 397 -0.86 -20.77 24.06
C SER A 397 0.55 -21.33 24.21
N PHE A 398 1.52 -20.65 23.61
CA PHE A 398 2.93 -20.97 23.73
C PHE A 398 3.69 -19.75 24.27
N LYS A 399 4.48 -19.95 25.32
CA LYS A 399 5.39 -18.93 25.84
C LYS A 399 6.79 -19.20 25.28
N PRO A 400 7.26 -18.40 24.30
CA PRO A 400 8.61 -18.59 23.77
C PRO A 400 9.65 -18.38 24.87
N SER A 401 10.59 -19.33 24.97
CA SER A 401 11.78 -19.22 25.81
C SER A 401 12.98 -18.97 24.93
N ILE A 402 13.31 -17.72 24.66
CA ILE A 402 14.46 -17.34 23.82
C ILE A 402 15.64 -17.00 24.74
N PRO A 403 16.78 -17.70 24.64
CA PRO A 403 17.98 -17.34 25.36
C PRO A 403 18.40 -15.89 25.08
N LYS A 404 18.76 -15.13 26.12
CA LYS A 404 19.24 -13.74 25.95
C LYS A 404 20.41 -13.64 24.98
N SER A 405 21.27 -14.66 24.96
CA SER A 405 22.42 -14.72 24.04
C SER A 405 22.04 -14.77 22.56
N LEU A 406 20.82 -15.23 22.22
CA LEU A 406 20.33 -15.27 20.84
C LEU A 406 19.55 -14.01 20.45
N LEU A 407 19.20 -13.16 21.42
CA LEU A 407 18.33 -12.00 21.19
C LEU A 407 19.02 -10.66 21.47
N LEU A 408 19.89 -10.59 22.49
CA LEU A 408 20.41 -9.35 23.07
C LEU A 408 21.95 -9.30 23.08
N SER A 409 22.64 -10.30 22.55
CA SER A 409 24.10 -10.40 22.62
C SER A 409 24.68 -10.83 21.29
N GLY A 410 25.93 -10.46 21.03
CA GLY A 410 26.64 -10.80 19.79
C GLY A 410 26.35 -9.85 18.63
N GLU A 411 26.87 -10.19 17.45
CA GLU A 411 26.58 -9.46 16.22
C GLU A 411 25.21 -9.86 15.66
N HIS A 412 24.43 -8.87 15.25
CA HIS A 412 23.17 -9.08 14.55
C HIS A 412 23.41 -9.18 13.03
N ASN A 413 23.80 -10.36 12.59
CA ASN A 413 24.01 -10.70 11.18
C ASN A 413 23.07 -11.86 10.73
N VAL A 414 23.13 -12.23 9.45
CA VAL A 414 22.28 -13.29 8.88
C VAL A 414 22.40 -14.61 9.63
N GLU A 415 23.61 -15.01 10.03
CA GLU A 415 23.84 -16.27 10.73
C GLU A 415 23.22 -16.26 12.14
N SER A 416 23.41 -15.16 12.88
CA SER A 416 22.77 -14.98 14.20
C SER A 416 21.24 -15.00 14.10
N HIS A 417 20.68 -14.44 13.03
CA HIS A 417 19.25 -14.44 12.75
C HIS A 417 18.73 -15.86 12.48
N PHE A 418 19.41 -16.64 11.64
CA PHE A 418 19.04 -18.04 11.41
C PHE A 418 19.20 -18.89 12.67
N THR A 419 20.19 -18.60 13.53
CA THR A 419 20.33 -19.28 14.82
C THR A 419 19.12 -19.04 15.71
N LEU A 420 18.63 -17.79 15.79
CA LEU A 420 17.42 -17.44 16.51
C LEU A 420 16.17 -18.14 15.92
N ILE A 421 15.98 -18.07 14.60
CA ILE A 421 14.85 -18.73 13.91
C ILE A 421 14.87 -20.23 14.17
N ASN A 422 16.02 -20.89 14.01
CA ASN A 422 16.15 -22.33 14.22
C ASN A 422 15.80 -22.71 15.66
N HIS A 423 16.22 -21.92 16.64
CA HIS A 423 15.83 -22.15 18.04
C HIS A 423 14.30 -22.05 18.22
N GLN A 424 13.65 -21.04 17.63
CA GLN A 424 12.20 -20.86 17.70
C GLN A 424 11.45 -22.03 17.03
N VAL A 425 11.83 -22.41 15.81
CA VAL A 425 11.24 -23.54 15.08
C VAL A 425 11.42 -24.85 15.84
N TYR A 426 12.61 -25.10 16.39
CA TYR A 426 12.88 -26.28 17.21
C TYR A 426 11.97 -26.33 18.45
N THR A 427 11.77 -25.19 19.10
CA THR A 427 10.90 -25.11 20.29
C THR A 427 9.44 -25.37 19.94
N LEU A 428 8.98 -24.90 18.78
CA LEU A 428 7.63 -25.19 18.28
C LEU A 428 7.45 -26.67 17.92
N ASN A 429 8.43 -27.29 17.27
CA ASN A 429 8.39 -28.72 16.92
C ASN A 429 8.29 -29.64 18.15
N LYS A 430 8.86 -29.21 19.29
CA LYS A 430 8.74 -29.95 20.57
C LYS A 430 7.32 -30.00 21.14
N LEU A 431 6.39 -29.17 20.66
CA LEU A 431 5.00 -29.18 21.09
C LEU A 431 4.20 -30.38 20.54
N GLY A 432 4.81 -31.26 19.73
CA GLY A 432 4.31 -32.62 19.50
C GLY A 432 3.40 -32.84 18.30
N GLN A 433 3.47 -32.04 17.23
CA GLN A 433 2.82 -32.35 15.96
C GLN A 433 3.76 -32.16 14.76
N PRO A 434 3.64 -32.99 13.70
CA PRO A 434 4.49 -32.88 12.53
C PRO A 434 4.17 -31.58 11.76
N LEU A 435 5.00 -30.55 11.94
CA LEU A 435 5.12 -29.49 10.94
C LEU A 435 5.78 -30.11 9.70
N GLN A 436 5.01 -30.30 8.63
CA GLN A 436 5.58 -30.58 7.32
C GLN A 436 6.14 -29.26 6.76
N LEU A 437 7.32 -28.86 7.24
CA LEU A 437 8.10 -27.80 6.64
C LEU A 437 8.87 -28.41 5.47
N LEU A 438 8.64 -27.89 4.26
CA LEU A 438 9.52 -28.15 3.13
C LEU A 438 10.94 -27.69 3.52
N PRO A 439 11.99 -28.48 3.24
CA PRO A 439 13.35 -28.08 3.56
C PRO A 439 13.71 -26.82 2.77
N PHE A 440 14.04 -25.74 3.48
CA PHE A 440 14.66 -24.57 2.88
C PHE A 440 16.09 -24.95 2.48
N SER A 441 16.35 -25.10 1.18
CA SER A 441 17.71 -25.23 0.67
C SER A 441 18.33 -23.83 0.55
N THR A 442 19.59 -23.72 0.95
CA THR A 442 20.42 -22.52 0.82
C THR A 442 20.83 -22.22 -0.62
N GLU A 443 20.40 -23.02 -1.61
CA GLU A 443 21.04 -23.06 -2.93
C GLU A 443 20.44 -22.08 -3.96
N HIS A 444 19.34 -21.37 -3.68
CA HIS A 444 18.72 -20.45 -4.65
C HIS A 444 18.51 -19.02 -4.12
N TRP A 445 19.44 -18.50 -3.31
CA TRP A 445 19.52 -17.06 -3.03
C TRP A 445 20.61 -16.42 -3.89
N SER A 446 20.22 -15.98 -5.10
CA SER A 446 20.98 -15.01 -5.86
C SER A 446 20.76 -13.63 -5.24
N CYS A 447 21.71 -13.18 -4.41
CA CYS A 447 21.79 -11.79 -3.98
C CYS A 447 22.00 -10.91 -5.23
N ARG A 448 20.95 -10.21 -5.67
CA ARG A 448 21.14 -8.96 -6.42
C ARG A 448 21.20 -7.82 -5.41
N HIS A 449 22.31 -7.10 -5.45
CA HIS A 449 22.51 -5.85 -4.72
C HIS A 449 21.41 -4.86 -5.10
N TYR A 450 20.44 -4.67 -4.21
CA TYR A 450 19.74 -3.40 -4.07
C TYR A 450 20.32 -2.77 -2.81
N GLY A 451 21.00 -1.63 -2.97
CA GLY A 451 21.63 -0.91 -1.87
C GLY A 451 20.57 -0.40 -0.89
N ALA A 452 20.31 -1.16 0.15
CA ALA A 452 19.66 -0.74 1.39
C ALA A 452 20.04 -1.78 2.47
N GLY A 453 20.31 -1.31 3.68
CA GLY A 453 20.85 -2.11 4.78
C GLY A 453 20.04 -3.35 5.14
N TRP A 454 20.68 -4.24 5.91
CA TRP A 454 20.10 -5.48 6.42
C TRP A 454 18.81 -5.22 7.20
N ILE A 455 17.70 -5.84 6.79
CA ILE A 455 16.42 -5.76 7.47
C ILE A 455 15.93 -7.17 7.80
N SER A 456 15.66 -7.39 9.09
CA SER A 456 15.16 -8.63 9.69
C SER A 456 13.72 -8.88 9.27
N TYR A 457 13.47 -9.98 8.56
CA TYR A 457 12.12 -10.50 8.39
C TYR A 457 11.70 -11.19 9.68
N GLY A 458 10.96 -10.48 10.55
CA GLY A 458 10.20 -11.14 11.60
C GLY A 458 9.10 -11.98 10.94
N ILE A 459 9.21 -13.30 10.97
CA ILE A 459 8.15 -14.23 10.53
C ILE A 459 7.13 -14.34 11.68
N PRO A 460 5.86 -13.96 11.48
CA PRO A 460 4.80 -14.30 12.44
C PRO A 460 4.44 -15.77 12.25
N ILE A 461 4.76 -16.62 13.23
CA ILE A 461 4.24 -17.99 13.29
C ILE A 461 2.95 -17.96 14.14
N LEU A 462 1.80 -17.88 13.47
CA LEU A 462 0.50 -18.24 14.06
C LEU A 462 -0.05 -19.42 13.27
N VAL A 463 0.06 -20.60 13.87
CA VAL A 463 -0.36 -21.89 13.31
C VAL A 463 -1.87 -22.03 13.46
N PHE A 464 -2.61 -22.11 12.36
CA PHE A 464 -4.00 -22.59 12.37
C PHE A 464 -4.08 -23.97 11.72
N TRP A 465 -4.83 -24.85 12.38
CA TRP A 465 -4.93 -26.29 12.09
C TRP A 465 -6.04 -26.58 11.07
N ARG A 466 -5.84 -27.59 10.21
CA ARG A 466 -6.90 -28.20 9.40
C ARG A 466 -7.37 -29.47 10.13
N GLY A 467 -8.67 -29.50 10.44
CA GLY A 467 -9.37 -30.67 10.97
C GLY A 467 -9.24 -31.88 10.06
N LEU A 468 -9.15 -33.05 10.72
CA LEU A 468 -9.13 -34.43 10.20
C LEU A 468 -9.97 -34.68 8.94
#